data_AF-A0A7J6REX2-F1
#
_entry.id   AF-A0A7J6REX2-F1
#
_cell.length_a   1.000
_cell.length_b   1.000
_cell.length_c   1.000
_cell.angle_alpha   90.00
_cell.angle_beta   90.00
_cell.angle_gamma   90.00
#
_symmetry.space_group_name_H-M   'P 1'
#
loop_
_entity.id
_entity.type
_entity.pdbx_description
1 polymer ?
#
loop_
_entity_poly.entity_id
_entity_poly.type
_entity_poly.pdbx_seq_one_letter_code
_entity_poly.pdbx_strand_id
1 'polypeptide(L)'
;SFGCGGGYPRAAWTWLHDAGIATGGDNVTRHDMTEADGCWPYDFAPCAHHVKSTKYPSCQGESHSTPGCAQLCHNGKYPISLEE
;
A
#
# COMPACT_ATOMS: atom_id res chain seq x y z
N SER A 1 5.99 -12.91 7.59
CA SER A 1 4.83 -12.24 8.21
C SER A 1 3.56 -12.80 7.60
N PHE A 2 2.38 -12.56 8.20
CA PHE A 2 1.09 -13.05 7.65
C PHE A 2 0.33 -11.96 6.85
N GLY A 3 1.00 -10.86 6.52
CA GLY A 3 0.45 -9.73 5.76
C GLY A 3 -0.83 -9.18 6.38
N CYS A 4 -1.92 -9.16 5.62
CA CYS A 4 -3.24 -8.71 6.07
C CYS A 4 -3.86 -9.60 7.17
N GLY A 5 -3.28 -10.78 7.46
CA GLY A 5 -3.62 -11.61 8.62
C GLY A 5 -2.92 -11.21 9.92
N GLY A 6 -2.09 -10.16 9.91
CA GLY A 6 -1.35 -9.66 11.07
C GLY A 6 0.17 -9.81 10.95
N GLY A 7 0.90 -9.08 11.79
CA GLY A 7 2.35 -8.98 11.70
C GLY A 7 3.06 -8.60 13.01
N TYR A 8 4.38 -8.51 12.94
CA TYR A 8 5.26 -8.19 14.08
C TYR A 8 5.93 -6.82 13.86
N PRO A 9 5.64 -5.81 14.71
CA PRO A 9 6.20 -4.46 14.53
C PRO A 9 7.73 -4.43 14.48
N ARG A 10 8.41 -5.24 15.31
CA ARG A 10 9.88 -5.33 15.29
C ARG A 10 10.42 -5.77 13.92
N ALA A 11 9.78 -6.76 13.28
CA ALA A 11 10.22 -7.25 11.99
C ALA A 11 10.05 -6.20 10.88
N ALA A 12 9.03 -5.33 10.98
CA ALA A 12 8.84 -4.23 10.04
C ALA A 12 9.99 -3.20 10.14
N TRP A 13 10.41 -2.84 11.36
CA TRP A 13 11.55 -1.95 11.56
C TRP A 13 12.88 -2.56 11.10
N THR A 14 13.09 -3.85 11.36
CA THR A 14 14.26 -4.57 10.84
C THR A 14 14.28 -4.56 9.30
N TRP A 15 13.13 -4.80 8.65
CA TRP A 15 13.04 -4.72 7.19
C TRP A 15 13.35 -3.31 6.66
N LEU A 16 12.78 -2.28 7.28
CA LEU A 16 13.07 -0.89 6.90
C LEU A 16 14.57 -0.57 7.02
N HIS A 17 15.23 -1.05 8.07
CA HIS A 17 16.66 -0.85 8.28
C HIS A 17 17.52 -1.60 7.25
N ASP A 18 17.20 -2.87 6.98
CA ASP A 18 18.07 -3.75 6.19
C ASP A 18 17.83 -3.64 4.68
N ALA A 19 16.57 -3.44 4.25
CA ALA A 19 16.16 -3.46 2.85
C ALA A 19 15.60 -2.12 2.35
N GLY A 20 15.11 -1.27 3.24
CA GLY A 20 14.38 -0.05 2.86
C GLY A 20 12.92 -0.32 2.46
N ILE A 21 12.20 0.76 2.18
CA ILE A 21 10.79 0.76 1.74
C ILE A 21 10.65 1.75 0.59
N ALA A 22 9.94 1.34 -0.46
CA ALA A 22 9.63 2.19 -1.61
C ALA A 22 8.79 3.41 -1.21
N THR A 23 8.84 4.47 -2.01
CA THR A 23 7.86 5.56 -1.90
C THR A 23 6.47 5.08 -2.32
N GLY A 24 5.43 5.68 -1.75
CA GLY A 24 4.05 5.35 -2.06
C GLY A 24 3.08 6.23 -1.30
N GLY A 25 2.01 6.66 -1.96
CA GLY A 25 0.94 7.47 -1.40
C GLY A 25 -0.34 6.67 -1.12
N ASP A 26 -1.44 7.41 -0.97
CA ASP A 26 -2.78 6.85 -0.80
C ASP A 26 -3.23 6.05 -2.04
N ASN A 27 -4.29 5.26 -1.87
CA ASN A 27 -4.89 4.56 -2.99
C ASN A 27 -5.42 5.53 -4.05
N VAL A 28 -4.95 5.35 -5.28
CA VAL A 28 -5.40 6.06 -6.48
C VAL A 28 -5.63 5.05 -7.60
N THR A 29 -6.56 5.34 -8.51
CA THR A 29 -6.77 4.44 -9.66
C THR A 29 -5.55 4.48 -10.57
N ARG A 30 -5.24 3.37 -11.25
CA ARG A 30 -4.08 3.31 -12.16
C ARG A 30 -4.13 4.36 -13.27
N HIS A 31 -5.31 4.80 -13.69
CA HIS A 31 -5.44 5.83 -14.71
C HIS A 31 -5.12 7.23 -14.16
N ASP A 32 -5.41 7.47 -12.88
CA ASP A 32 -5.28 8.77 -12.22
C ASP A 32 -3.93 8.98 -11.54
N MET A 33 -3.11 7.92 -11.41
CA MET A 33 -1.76 8.01 -10.85
C MET A 33 -0.94 9.12 -11.51
N THR A 34 -0.14 9.80 -10.71
CA THR A 34 0.84 10.81 -11.07
C THR A 34 2.19 10.45 -10.46
N GLU A 35 3.27 11.12 -10.84
CA GLU A 35 4.58 10.93 -10.21
C GLU A 35 4.54 11.13 -8.68
N ALA A 36 3.71 12.05 -8.20
CA ALA A 36 3.59 12.38 -6.78
C ALA A 36 3.05 11.22 -5.92
N ASP A 37 2.39 10.24 -6.52
CA ASP A 37 1.84 9.09 -5.79
C ASP A 37 2.93 8.05 -5.42
N GLY A 38 4.18 8.26 -5.86
CA GLY A 38 5.31 7.39 -5.52
C GLY A 38 5.33 6.08 -6.30
N CYS A 39 6.31 5.22 -5.99
CA CYS A 39 6.52 3.94 -6.66
C CYS A 39 5.36 2.95 -6.45
N TRP A 40 4.85 2.87 -5.22
CA TRP A 40 3.88 1.86 -4.79
C TRP A 40 2.74 2.47 -3.96
N PRO A 41 1.76 3.14 -4.61
CA PRO A 41 0.55 3.61 -3.94
C PRO A 41 -0.23 2.45 -3.29
N TYR A 42 -0.93 2.73 -2.19
CA TYR A 42 -1.63 1.70 -1.43
C TYR A 42 -2.71 0.99 -2.25
N ASP A 43 -2.80 -0.34 -2.16
CA ASP A 43 -3.70 -1.14 -3.02
C ASP A 43 -5.18 -1.06 -2.62
N PHE A 44 -5.50 -0.68 -1.39
CA PHE A 44 -6.87 -0.71 -0.87
C PHE A 44 -7.46 0.69 -0.71
N ALA A 45 -8.64 0.91 -1.28
CA ALA A 45 -9.39 2.15 -1.10
C ALA A 45 -9.83 2.34 0.36
N PRO A 46 -9.91 3.59 0.85
CA PRO A 46 -10.35 3.86 2.22
C PRO A 46 -11.80 3.44 2.46
N CYS A 47 -12.08 2.92 3.64
CA CYS A 47 -13.40 2.53 4.09
C CYS A 47 -13.66 2.96 5.54
N ALA A 48 -14.93 3.03 5.94
CA ALA A 48 -15.35 3.43 7.27
C ALA A 48 -15.34 2.24 8.24
N HIS A 49 -14.43 2.28 9.21
CA HIS A 49 -14.33 1.28 10.27
C HIS A 49 -15.20 1.65 11.48
N HIS A 50 -16.19 0.80 11.78
CA HIS A 50 -17.07 0.90 12.97
C HIS A 50 -17.86 2.22 13.11
N VAL A 51 -18.01 2.98 12.03
CA VAL A 51 -18.77 4.24 11.99
C VAL A 51 -19.55 4.38 10.68
N LYS A 52 -20.61 5.18 10.69
CA LYS A 52 -21.29 5.62 9.45
C LYS A 52 -20.55 6.83 8.88
N SER A 53 -20.27 6.79 7.58
CA SER A 53 -19.61 7.87 6.86
C SER A 53 -20.42 8.26 5.62
N THR A 54 -20.43 9.55 5.30
CA THR A 54 -20.95 10.07 4.03
C THR A 54 -19.87 10.12 2.94
N LYS A 55 -18.59 10.01 3.33
CA LYS A 55 -17.43 10.09 2.43
C LYS A 55 -16.94 8.72 1.97
N TYR A 56 -16.95 7.73 2.86
CA TYR A 56 -16.39 6.41 2.61
C TYR A 56 -17.43 5.30 2.80
N PRO A 57 -17.42 4.25 1.97
CA PRO A 57 -18.28 3.09 2.17
C PRO A 57 -17.87 2.33 3.44
N SER A 58 -18.79 1.53 3.99
CA SER A 58 -18.44 0.56 5.02
C SER A 58 -17.46 -0.47 4.46
N CYS A 59 -16.51 -0.91 5.28
CA CYS A 59 -15.52 -1.91 4.90
C CYS A 59 -16.18 -3.25 4.55
N GLN A 60 -15.70 -3.89 3.49
CA GLN A 60 -16.17 -5.22 3.08
C GLN A 60 -15.33 -6.28 3.78
N GLY A 61 -15.87 -6.88 4.84
CA GLY A 61 -15.16 -7.88 5.64
C GLY A 61 -14.12 -7.26 6.59
N GLU A 62 -13.38 -8.14 7.27
CA GLU A 62 -12.38 -7.74 8.28
C GLU A 62 -10.99 -7.53 7.68
N SER A 63 -10.71 -8.11 6.51
CA SER A 63 -9.38 -8.09 5.91
C SER A 63 -9.40 -8.39 4.41
N HIS A 64 -8.30 -8.06 3.74
CA HIS A 64 -8.05 -8.35 2.33
C HIS A 64 -7.03 -9.50 2.18
N SER A 65 -6.93 -10.05 0.97
CA SER A 65 -5.78 -10.90 0.63
C SER A 65 -4.51 -10.04 0.61
N THR A 66 -3.41 -10.58 1.12
CA THR A 66 -2.13 -9.87 1.11
C THR A 66 -1.68 -9.65 -0.33
N PRO A 67 -1.38 -8.41 -0.75
CA PRO A 67 -0.85 -8.15 -2.09
C PRO A 67 0.44 -8.93 -2.34
N GLY A 68 0.64 -9.36 -3.58
CA GLY A 68 1.89 -10.02 -3.98
C GLY A 68 3.08 -9.07 -3.87
N CYS A 69 4.24 -9.59 -3.50
CA CYS A 69 5.48 -8.81 -3.56
C CYS A 69 5.91 -8.66 -5.03
N ALA A 70 5.92 -7.43 -5.53
CA ALA A 70 6.53 -7.05 -6.80
C ALA A 70 7.87 -6.33 -6.54
N GLN A 71 8.81 -6.48 -7.48
CA GLN A 71 10.06 -5.70 -7.49
C GLN A 71 10.00 -4.51 -8.46
N LEU A 72 8.81 -4.21 -9.00
CA LEU A 72 8.57 -3.13 -9.95
C LEU A 72 7.56 -2.16 -9.36
N CYS A 73 7.73 -0.87 -9.65
CA CYS A 73 6.77 0.15 -9.25
C CYS A 73 5.40 -0.12 -9.86
N HIS A 74 4.36 -0.11 -9.02
CA HIS A 74 2.96 -0.18 -9.46
C HIS A 74 2.58 1.06 -10.27
N ASN A 75 3.15 2.21 -9.91
CA ASN A 75 2.99 3.45 -10.62
C ASN A 75 3.97 3.54 -11.80
N GLY A 76 3.48 3.26 -13.01
CA GLY A 76 4.29 3.38 -14.24
C GLY A 76 4.66 4.83 -14.61
N LYS A 77 4.15 5.84 -13.90
CA LYS A 77 4.54 7.24 -14.07
C LYS A 77 5.62 7.67 -13.07
N TYR A 78 6.05 6.79 -12.17
CA TYR A 78 7.12 7.06 -11.22
C TYR A 78 8.50 6.83 -11.88
N PRO A 79 9.43 7.81 -11.84
CA PRO A 79 10.64 7.77 -12.67
C PRO A 79 11.79 6.94 -12.09
N ILE A 80 11.73 6.53 -10.83
CA ILE A 80 12.82 5.82 -10.13
C ILE A 80 12.48 4.32 -10.06
N SER A 81 13.40 3.46 -10.49
CA SER A 81 13.27 2.01 -10.33
C SER A 81 13.44 1.60 -8.87
N LEU A 82 12.75 0.53 -8.47
CA LEU A 82 12.87 -0.04 -7.12
C LEU A 82 14.26 -0.65 -6.86
N GLU A 83 14.90 -1.13 -7.91
CA GLU A 83 16.25 -1.68 -7.89
C GLU A 83 17.24 -0.56 -8.30
N GLU A 84 18.18 -0.23 -7.42
CA GLU A 84 19.49 0.38 -7.74
C GLU A 84 20.55 -0.71 -7.89
#